data_AF-A0A1G1G8M7-F1
#
_entry.id   AF-A0A1G1G8M7-F1
#
_cell.length_a   1.000
_cell.length_b   1.000
_cell.length_c   1.000
_cell.angle_alpha   90.00
_cell.angle_beta   90.00
_cell.angle_gamma   90.00
#
_symmetry.space_group_name_H-M   'P 1'
#
loop_
_entity.id
_entity.type
_entity.pdbx_description
1 polymer ?
#
loop_
_entity_poly.entity_id
_entity_poly.type
_entity_poly.pdbx_seq_one_letter_code
_entity_poly.pdbx_strand_id
1 'polypeptide(L)'
;MKGYRIGKSIVLPNVRYVNHGRHNGRNTMMMFHSDVIKNNGKHKTLGCNKMDASGFCLGHEISMEDFLEKYCMMEAQTKPIKD
;
A
#
# COMPACT_ATOMS: atom_id res chain seq x y z
N MET A 1 5.44 -13.68 1.31
CA MET A 1 5.04 -12.86 0.13
C MET A 1 6.26 -12.06 -0.34
N LYS A 2 6.61 -12.02 -1.63
CA LYS A 2 7.82 -11.29 -2.08
C LYS A 2 7.53 -9.79 -2.22
N GLY A 3 8.23 -8.98 -1.43
CA GLY A 3 8.27 -7.52 -1.59
C GLY A 3 9.53 -7.07 -2.33
N TYR A 4 9.42 -6.00 -3.11
CA TYR A 4 10.54 -5.43 -3.85
C TYR A 4 10.87 -4.04 -3.30
N ARG A 5 12.16 -3.77 -3.09
CA ARG A 5 12.63 -2.42 -2.80
C ARG A 5 13.21 -1.81 -4.07
N ILE A 6 12.64 -0.70 -4.51
CA ILE A 6 13.07 0.04 -5.71
C ILE A 6 13.38 1.47 -5.28
N GLY A 7 14.67 1.77 -5.12
CA GLY A 7 15.11 3.08 -4.62
C GLY A 7 14.50 3.42 -3.25
N LYS A 8 13.70 4.49 -3.22
CA LYS A 8 13.00 5.01 -2.03
C LYS A 8 11.60 4.41 -1.83
N SER A 9 11.27 3.37 -2.58
CA SER A 9 9.95 2.72 -2.56
C SER A 9 10.04 1.26 -2.15
N ILE A 10 8.99 0.78 -1.51
CA ILE A 10 8.78 -0.64 -1.19
C ILE A 10 7.47 -1.04 -1.87
N VAL A 11 7.50 -2.08 -2.70
CA VAL A 11 6.35 -2.55 -3.46
C VAL A 11 6.00 -3.96 -2.98
N LEU A 12 4.80 -4.10 -2.44
CA LEU A 12 4.15 -5.37 -2.14
C LEU A 12 3.02 -5.59 -3.16
N PRO A 13 2.52 -6.83 -3.32
CA PRO A 13 1.38 -7.12 -4.19
C PRO A 13 0.18 -6.19 -3.96
N ASN A 14 -0.19 -5.95 -2.70
CA ASN A 14 -1.44 -5.27 -2.37
C ASN A 14 -1.24 -3.78 -2.06
N VAL A 15 -0.02 -3.36 -1.73
CA VAL A 15 0.30 -1.98 -1.33
C VAL A 15 1.71 -1.59 -1.79
N ARG A 16 1.95 -0.30 -1.97
CA ARG A 16 3.28 0.25 -2.19
C ARG A 16 3.52 1.44 -1.27
N TYR A 17 4.72 1.53 -0.73
CA TYR A 17 5.24 2.67 0.02
C TYR A 17 6.17 3.49 -0.87
N VAL A 18 6.09 4.81 -0.77
CA VAL A 18 6.96 5.76 -1.47
C VAL A 18 7.40 6.85 -0.50
N ASN A 19 8.72 7.00 -0.36
CA ASN A 19 9.29 8.13 0.36
C ASN A 19 9.68 9.23 -0.65
N HIS A 20 8.83 10.26 -0.77
CA HIS A 20 9.11 11.43 -1.61
C HIS A 20 10.13 12.39 -0.97
N GLY A 21 10.60 12.09 0.25
CA GLY A 21 11.53 12.93 1.00
C GLY A 21 10.81 14.06 1.73
N ARG A 22 11.47 15.21 1.84
CA ARG A 22 10.96 16.40 2.51
C ARG A 22 10.56 17.44 1.47
N HIS A 23 9.27 17.72 1.37
CA HIS A 23 8.75 18.80 0.51
C HIS A 23 8.14 19.88 1.41
N ASN A 24 8.55 21.13 1.25
CA ASN A 24 8.12 22.25 2.10
C ASN A 24 8.18 21.96 3.61
N GLY A 25 9.26 21.30 4.06
CA GLY A 25 9.47 21.01 5.48
C GLY A 25 8.67 19.84 6.04
N ARG A 26 7.74 19.23 5.28
CA ARG A 26 6.95 18.05 5.69
C ARG A 26 7.51 16.77 5.09
N ASN A 27 7.53 15.70 5.89
CA ASN A 27 7.80 14.35 5.39
C ASN A 27 6.65 13.92 4.49
N THR A 28 6.95 13.46 3.29
CA THR A 28 5.97 13.03 2.29
C THR A 28 6.09 11.53 2.07
N MET A 29 5.87 10.80 3.16
CA MET A 29 5.91 9.33 3.20
C MET A 29 4.49 8.82 2.97
N MET A 30 4.30 8.14 1.84
CA MET A 30 2.98 7.80 1.34
C MET A 30 2.86 6.31 1.07
N MET A 31 1.71 5.73 1.39
CA MET A 31 1.31 4.40 0.98
C MET A 31 0.12 4.45 0.03
N PHE A 32 0.17 3.61 -1.00
CA PHE A 32 -0.88 3.45 -1.99
C PHE A 32 -1.33 1.99 -2.04
N HIS A 33 -2.62 1.76 -2.26
CA HIS A 33 -3.14 0.42 -2.54
C HIS A 33 -2.85 0.06 -4.00
N SER A 34 -2.34 -1.14 -4.22
CA SER A 34 -2.00 -1.70 -5.53
C SER A 34 -3.06 -2.65 -6.05
N ASP A 35 -3.90 -3.22 -5.18
CA ASP A 35 -4.99 -4.12 -5.56
C ASP A 35 -6.12 -3.35 -6.21
N VAL A 36 -6.26 -3.50 -7.52
CA VAL A 36 -7.31 -2.86 -8.29
C VAL A 36 -8.17 -3.92 -8.95
N ILE A 37 -9.43 -4.04 -8.53
CA ILE A 37 -10.43 -4.84 -9.24
C ILE A 37 -11.07 -3.98 -10.31
N LYS A 38 -11.10 -4.46 -11.56
CA LYS A 38 -11.93 -3.86 -12.60
C LYS A 38 -13.35 -4.38 -12.46
N ASN A 39 -14.30 -3.51 -12.16
CA ASN A 39 -15.72 -3.82 -12.17
C ASN A 39 -16.45 -2.86 -13.12
N ASN A 40 -17.09 -3.38 -14.16
CA ASN A 40 -17.75 -2.59 -15.22
C ASN A 40 -16.86 -1.47 -15.80
N GLY A 41 -15.59 -1.77 -16.09
CA GLY A 41 -14.64 -0.82 -16.66
C GLY A 41 -14.10 0.24 -15.69
N LYS A 42 -14.56 0.26 -14.43
CA LYS A 42 -14.05 1.15 -13.37
C LYS A 42 -13.08 0.40 -12.48
N HIS A 43 -11.96 1.03 -12.14
CA HIS A 43 -11.05 0.51 -11.14
C HIS A 43 -11.69 0.66 -9.75
N LYS A 44 -11.52 -0.34 -8.89
CA LYS A 44 -11.93 -0.29 -7.49
C LYS A 44 -10.81 -0.89 -6.65
N THR A 45 -10.15 -0.05 -5.86
CA THR A 45 -9.25 -0.55 -4.81
C THR A 45 -10.08 -1.05 -3.63
N LEU A 46 -9.99 -2.34 -3.32
CA LEU A 46 -10.70 -2.92 -2.17
C LEU A 46 -10.15 -2.34 -0.86
N GLY A 47 -11.04 -1.82 0.00
CA GLY A 47 -10.66 -1.34 1.34
C GLY A 47 -9.99 0.03 1.40
N CYS A 48 -9.88 0.77 0.28
CA CYS A 48 -9.39 2.15 0.29
C CYS A 48 -10.54 3.16 0.42
N ASN A 49 -10.42 4.11 1.35
CA ASN A 49 -11.38 5.21 1.54
C ASN A 49 -10.97 6.52 0.85
N LYS A 50 -9.84 6.55 0.13
CA LYS A 50 -9.26 7.75 -0.47
C LYS A 50 -8.87 7.49 -1.92
N MET A 51 -9.84 7.55 -2.82
CA MET A 51 -9.70 7.22 -4.25
C MET A 51 -9.98 8.44 -5.14
N ASP A 52 -9.36 8.46 -6.32
CA ASP A 52 -9.70 9.41 -7.39
C ASP A 52 -10.94 8.96 -8.19
N ALA A 53 -11.39 9.81 -9.12
CA ALA A 53 -12.56 9.53 -9.96
C ALA A 53 -12.37 8.31 -10.88
N SER A 54 -11.12 7.92 -11.14
CA SER A 54 -10.75 6.77 -11.96
C SER A 54 -10.68 5.48 -11.15
N GLY A 55 -10.72 5.56 -9.81
CA GLY A 55 -10.70 4.43 -8.89
C GLY A 55 -9.32 4.07 -8.33
N PHE A 56 -8.32 4.95 -8.46
CA PHE A 56 -6.98 4.74 -7.91
C PHE A 56 -6.81 5.38 -6.54
N CYS A 57 -6.02 4.75 -5.67
CA CYS A 57 -5.69 5.29 -4.35
C CYS A 57 -4.92 6.62 -4.47
N LEU A 58 -5.41 7.67 -3.81
CA LEU A 58 -4.78 8.99 -3.73
C LEU A 58 -3.61 9.05 -2.72
N GLY A 59 -3.39 7.97 -2.00
CA GLY A 59 -2.30 7.84 -1.05
C GLY A 59 -2.67 8.22 0.39
N HIS A 60 -2.09 7.48 1.32
CA HIS A 60 -2.23 7.62 2.76
C HIS A 60 -0.88 8.00 3.37
N GLU A 61 -0.87 8.99 4.25
CA GLU A 61 0.33 9.27 5.04
C GLU A 61 0.57 8.10 5.99
N ILE A 62 1.79 7.59 5.98
CA ILE A 62 2.24 6.51 6.87
C ILE A 62 3.75 6.61 7.06
N SER A 63 4.23 6.36 8.27
CA SER A 63 5.68 6.26 8.50
C SER A 63 6.25 4.99 7.86
N MET A 64 7.58 4.92 7.74
CA MET A 64 8.22 3.70 7.25
C MET A 64 8.05 2.56 8.25
N GLU A 65 8.17 2.86 9.53
CA GLU A 65 8.04 1.93 10.64
C GLU A 65 6.64 1.30 10.66
N ASP A 66 5.59 2.13 10.63
CA ASP A 66 4.19 1.66 10.62
C ASP A 66 3.90 0.83 9.35
N PHE A 67 4.47 1.22 8.21
CA PHE A 67 4.30 0.46 6.97
C PHE A 67 4.93 -0.93 7.07
N LEU A 68 6.14 -1.02 7.62
CA LEU A 68 6.85 -2.29 7.78
C LEU A 68 6.13 -3.20 8.77
N GLU A 69 5.73 -2.68 9.93
CA GLU A 69 4.99 -3.44 10.95
C GLU A 69 3.68 -4.00 10.38
N LYS A 70 2.89 -3.14 9.72
CA LYS A 70 1.55 -3.51 9.26
C LYS A 70 1.55 -4.41 8.02
N TYR A 71 2.51 -4.24 7.10
CA TYR A 71 2.45 -4.89 5.79
C TYR A 71 3.63 -5.82 5.48
N CYS A 72 4.79 -5.65 6.11
CA CYS A 72 5.96 -6.49 5.85
C CYS A 72 6.19 -7.55 6.94
N MET A 73 5.74 -7.33 8.17
CA MET A 73 5.94 -8.29 9.28
C MET A 73 4.85 -9.37 9.39
N MET A 74 3.88 -9.44 8.47
CA MET A 74 2.81 -10.44 8.45
C MET A 74 3.20 -11.79 7.80
N GLU A 75 4.38 -12.35 8.08
CA GLU A 75 4.67 -13.78 7.80
C GLU A 75 4.39 -14.70 9.00
N ALA A 76 3.35 -14.42 9.80
CA ALA A 76 3.04 -15.25 10.99
C ALA A 76 1.56 -15.57 11.25
N GLN A 77 0.64 -15.32 10.30
CA GLN A 77 -0.79 -15.68 10.50
C GLN A 77 -1.47 -16.26 9.25
N THR A 78 -0.86 -17.26 8.62
CA THR A 78 -1.67 -18.31 7.98
C THR A 78 -2.05 -19.31 9.07
N LYS A 79 -3.21 -19.10 9.73
CA LYS A 79 -3.81 -20.18 10.54
C LYS A 79 -4.13 -21.35 9.60
N PRO A 80 -3.77 -22.59 9.95
CA PRO A 80 -4.27 -23.75 9.21
C PRO A 80 -5.79 -23.76 9.35
N ILE A 81 -6.48 -23.84 8.22
CA ILE A 81 -7.87 -24.29 8.17
C ILE A 81 -7.84 -25.71 8.72
N LYS A 82 -8.46 -25.93 9.88
CA LYS A 82 -8.74 -27.29 10.35
C LYS A 82 -9.97 -27.77 9.58
N ASP A 83 -9.80 -28.91 8.91
CA ASP A 83 -10.86 -29.66 8.23
C ASP A 83 -11.99 -30.07 9.20
#